data_AF-A0A970ZD16-F1
#
_entry.id   AF-A0A970ZD16-F1
#
_cell.length_a   1.000
_cell.length_b   1.000
_cell.length_c   1.000
_cell.angle_alpha   90.00
_cell.angle_beta   90.00
_cell.angle_gamma   90.00
#
_symmetry.space_group_name_H-M   'P 1'
#
loop_
_entity.id
_entity.type
_entity.pdbx_description
1 polymer ?
#
loop_
_entity_poly.entity_id
_entity_poly.type
_entity_poly.pdbx_seq_one_letter_code
_entity_poly.pdbx_strand_id
1 'polypeptide(L)'
;MKKTICPKCGNEYSALRSDCPHCGALRANPSTRTPRSSDAVRKGTRDSARAAVNTRWQFIFGLCLVAAVIIAVIVLITTTINGNYDEPDVNTTPPPSESVEPPSTPPPSTPPPVPKVESITITYFGDERTEFTAKAGSTTQLGATVYPLVEGEVEWSSTDESILTVDNTGLVTAVAPGTASVIARCYEGVGECKVVVIR
;
A
#
# COMPACT_ATOMS: atom_id res chain seq x y z
N MET A 1 20.58 -55.16 9.93
CA MET A 1 20.08 -55.10 8.53
C MET A 1 19.93 -53.62 8.14
N LYS A 2 20.52 -53.17 7.02
CA LYS A 2 20.40 -51.77 6.58
C LYS A 2 19.00 -51.55 5.97
N LYS A 3 18.24 -50.58 6.49
CA LYS A 3 16.95 -50.16 5.93
C LYS A 3 17.11 -48.88 5.12
N THR A 4 16.33 -48.71 4.07
CA THR A 4 16.32 -47.52 3.22
C THR A 4 14.88 -47.12 2.89
N ILE A 5 14.64 -45.83 2.69
CA ILE A 5 13.32 -45.27 2.42
C ILE A 5 13.16 -45.09 0.90
N CYS A 6 12.01 -45.47 0.36
CA CYS A 6 11.74 -45.27 -1.07
C CYS A 6 11.43 -43.79 -1.34
N PRO A 7 12.14 -43.12 -2.28
CA PRO A 7 11.85 -41.72 -2.61
C PRO A 7 10.49 -41.52 -3.30
N LYS A 8 9.90 -42.59 -3.85
CA LYS A 8 8.61 -42.52 -4.56
C LYS A 8 7.41 -42.74 -3.64
N CYS A 9 7.48 -43.67 -2.70
CA CYS A 9 6.34 -44.03 -1.83
C CYS A 9 6.58 -43.84 -0.33
N GLY A 10 7.78 -43.46 0.11
CA GLY A 10 8.08 -43.18 1.51
C GLY A 10 8.18 -44.41 2.44
N ASN A 11 7.88 -45.62 1.96
CA ASN A 11 7.96 -46.82 2.79
C ASN A 11 9.42 -47.26 3.02
N GLU A 12 9.69 -47.75 4.24
CA GLU A 12 10.95 -48.40 4.60
C GLU A 12 11.03 -49.82 4.05
N TYR A 13 12.15 -50.16 3.43
CA TYR A 13 12.42 -51.53 2.98
C TYR A 13 13.90 -51.90 3.14
N SER A 14 14.19 -53.19 3.04
CA SER A 14 15.56 -53.71 3.15
C SER A 14 16.43 -53.21 2.00
N ALA A 15 17.59 -52.63 2.32
CA ALA A 15 18.52 -52.06 1.34
C ALA A 15 19.22 -53.11 0.43
N LEU A 16 18.93 -54.41 0.64
CA LEU A 16 19.38 -55.52 -0.20
C LEU A 16 18.54 -55.70 -1.47
N ARG A 17 17.33 -55.11 -1.53
CA ARG A 17 16.48 -55.15 -2.75
C ARG A 17 16.82 -54.00 -3.69
N SER A 18 16.91 -54.30 -4.98
CA SER A 18 17.10 -53.36 -6.09
C SER A 18 15.86 -52.49 -6.39
N ASP A 19 14.70 -52.98 -5.97
CA ASP A 19 13.37 -52.47 -6.31
C ASP A 19 12.49 -52.42 -5.07
N CYS A 20 11.63 -51.41 -5.02
CA CYS A 20 10.74 -51.22 -3.88
C CYS A 20 9.57 -52.22 -3.93
N PRO A 21 9.34 -53.05 -2.90
CA PRO A 21 8.26 -54.04 -2.90
C PRO A 21 6.85 -53.45 -2.88
N HIS A 22 6.71 -52.17 -2.50
CA HIS A 22 5.42 -51.52 -2.38
C HIS A 22 4.98 -50.79 -3.65
N CYS A 23 5.94 -50.29 -4.45
CA CYS A 23 5.61 -49.47 -5.63
C CYS A 23 6.36 -49.88 -6.91
N GLY A 24 7.23 -50.88 -6.86
CA GLY A 24 8.00 -51.38 -8.00
C GLY A 24 9.06 -50.41 -8.54
N ALA A 25 9.28 -49.26 -7.89
CA ALA A 25 10.26 -48.29 -8.35
C ALA A 25 11.69 -48.85 -8.20
N LEU A 26 12.45 -48.83 -9.30
CA LEU A 26 13.88 -49.15 -9.33
C LEU A 26 14.66 -48.09 -8.55
N ARG A 27 15.66 -48.54 -7.80
CA ARG A 27 16.54 -47.63 -7.06
C ARG A 27 17.44 -46.88 -8.04
N ALA A 28 17.14 -45.60 -8.30
CA ALA A 28 18.00 -44.74 -9.09
C ALA A 28 19.31 -44.48 -8.31
N ASN A 29 20.42 -45.01 -8.83
CA ASN A 29 21.76 -44.68 -8.34
C ASN A 29 22.09 -43.26 -8.83
N PRO A 30 22.30 -42.26 -7.96
CA PRO A 30 22.67 -40.93 -8.42
C PRO A 30 24.02 -41.00 -9.12
N SER A 31 24.05 -40.72 -10.42
CA SER A 31 25.28 -40.63 -11.19
C SER A 31 26.16 -39.51 -10.63
N THR A 32 27.35 -39.83 -10.15
CA THR A 32 28.37 -38.90 -9.64
C THR A 32 29.03 -38.04 -10.75
N ARG A 33 28.29 -37.71 -11.81
CA ARG A 33 28.75 -36.79 -12.83
C ARG A 33 28.60 -35.37 -12.29
N THR A 34 29.68 -34.84 -11.71
CA THR A 34 29.79 -33.42 -11.43
C THR A 34 29.58 -32.65 -12.73
N PRO A 35 28.61 -31.72 -12.81
CA PRO A 35 28.49 -30.86 -13.99
C PRO A 35 29.79 -30.05 -14.09
N ARG A 36 30.45 -30.13 -15.26
CA ARG A 36 31.57 -29.25 -15.59
C ARG A 36 31.08 -27.82 -15.43
N SER A 37 31.72 -27.07 -14.54
CA SER A 37 31.44 -25.64 -14.33
C SER A 37 31.41 -24.97 -15.70
N SER A 38 30.25 -24.41 -16.06
CA SER A 38 30.10 -23.61 -17.26
C SER A 38 31.06 -22.43 -17.20
N ASP A 39 31.82 -22.19 -18.27
CA ASP A 39 32.82 -21.12 -18.45
C ASP A 39 32.28 -19.67 -18.26
N ALA A 40 31.02 -19.51 -17.84
CA ALA A 40 30.43 -18.23 -17.44
C ALA A 40 31.10 -17.58 -16.22
N VAL A 41 32.04 -18.26 -15.55
CA VAL A 41 32.78 -17.76 -14.36
C VAL A 41 34.24 -17.43 -14.69
N ARG A 42 34.58 -17.03 -15.93
CA ARG A 42 35.84 -16.32 -16.20
C ARG A 42 35.56 -14.87 -16.60
N LYS A 43 35.74 -13.95 -15.66
CA LYS A 43 35.87 -12.52 -15.95
C LYS A 43 37.14 -12.32 -16.79
N GLY A 44 37.01 -11.85 -18.04
CA GLY A 44 38.15 -11.39 -18.85
C GLY A 44 38.27 -11.90 -20.28
N THR A 45 37.26 -12.56 -20.87
CA THR A 45 37.30 -12.92 -22.30
C THR A 45 36.78 -11.79 -23.19
N ARG A 46 37.30 -11.69 -24.42
CA ARG A 46 36.98 -10.61 -25.38
C ARG A 46 35.48 -10.48 -25.71
N ASP A 47 34.68 -11.52 -25.49
CA ASP A 47 33.23 -11.48 -25.72
C ASP A 47 32.45 -10.75 -24.61
N SER A 48 32.95 -10.73 -23.36
CA SER A 48 32.29 -9.99 -22.27
C SER A 48 32.37 -8.46 -22.45
N ALA A 49 33.30 -7.97 -23.26
CA ALA A 49 33.46 -6.55 -23.54
C ALA A 49 32.42 -6.01 -24.54
N ARG A 50 31.91 -6.84 -25.46
CA ARG A 50 30.88 -6.43 -26.44
C ARG A 50 29.48 -6.41 -25.84
N ALA A 51 29.18 -7.29 -24.89
CA ALA A 51 27.89 -7.31 -24.18
C ALA A 51 27.68 -6.09 -23.25
N ALA A 52 28.77 -5.51 -22.71
CA ALA A 52 28.70 -4.40 -21.75
C ALA A 52 28.35 -3.04 -22.37
N VAL A 53 28.51 -2.86 -23.69
CA VAL A 53 28.18 -1.58 -24.36
C VAL A 53 26.67 -1.51 -24.65
N ASN A 54 26.05 -2.65 -24.99
CA ASN A 54 24.62 -2.72 -25.32
C ASN A 54 23.73 -2.52 -24.09
N THR A 55 24.10 -3.06 -22.92
CA THR A 55 23.33 -2.85 -21.69
C THR A 55 23.42 -1.40 -21.22
N ARG A 56 24.57 -0.72 -21.38
CA ARG A 56 24.75 0.67 -20.94
C ARG A 56 23.86 1.64 -21.71
N TRP A 57 23.79 1.53 -23.03
CA TRP A 57 22.91 2.37 -23.83
C TRP A 57 21.43 2.01 -23.64
N GLN A 58 21.09 0.73 -23.48
CA GLN A 58 19.73 0.32 -23.15
C GLN A 58 19.25 0.84 -21.79
N PHE A 59 20.12 0.90 -20.77
CA PHE A 59 19.80 1.53 -19.49
C PHE A 59 19.64 3.05 -19.62
N ILE A 60 20.45 3.72 -20.45
CA ILE A 60 20.32 5.17 -20.66
C ILE A 60 19.01 5.49 -21.38
N PHE A 61 18.69 4.83 -22.49
CA PHE A 61 17.43 5.06 -23.20
C PHE A 61 16.21 4.64 -22.36
N GLY A 62 16.32 3.54 -21.62
CA GLY A 62 15.27 3.10 -20.70
C GLY A 62 15.03 4.10 -19.57
N LEU A 63 16.08 4.60 -18.93
CA LEU A 63 15.99 5.60 -17.87
C LEU A 63 15.43 6.92 -18.43
N CYS A 64 15.87 7.36 -19.61
CA CYS A 64 15.32 8.54 -20.28
C CYS A 64 13.81 8.39 -20.59
N LEU A 65 13.35 7.23 -21.07
CA LEU A 65 11.92 6.99 -21.32
C LEU A 65 11.11 6.96 -20.03
N VAL A 66 11.59 6.29 -18.99
CA VAL A 66 10.93 6.25 -17.68
C VAL A 66 10.87 7.65 -17.07
N ALA A 67 11.95 8.43 -17.14
CA ALA A 67 11.98 9.81 -16.68
C ALA A 67 10.99 10.69 -17.45
N ALA A 68 10.88 10.54 -18.78
CA ALA A 68 9.93 11.29 -19.59
C ALA A 68 8.46 10.99 -19.21
N VAL A 69 8.13 9.73 -18.94
CA VAL A 69 6.79 9.33 -18.49
C VAL A 69 6.48 9.89 -17.10
N ILE A 70 7.44 9.84 -16.17
CA ILE A 70 7.28 10.41 -14.82
C ILE A 70 7.05 11.93 -14.89
N ILE A 71 7.82 12.64 -15.73
CA ILE A 71 7.64 14.09 -15.94
C ILE A 71 6.25 14.39 -16.50
N ALA A 72 5.77 13.61 -17.47
CA ALA A 72 4.43 13.79 -18.03
C ALA A 72 3.31 13.59 -16.99
N VAL A 73 3.47 12.62 -16.09
CA VAL A 73 2.50 12.37 -14.99
C VAL A 73 2.53 13.50 -13.95
N ILE A 74 3.70 14.00 -13.57
CA ILE A 74 3.83 15.15 -12.65
C ILE A 74 3.21 16.41 -13.27
N VAL A 75 3.41 16.65 -14.57
CA VAL A 75 2.80 17.77 -15.28
C VAL A 75 1.27 17.60 -15.35
N LEU A 76 0.78 16.39 -15.60
CA LEU A 76 -0.67 16.12 -15.59
C LEU A 76 -1.26 16.43 -14.21
N ILE A 77 -0.65 15.93 -13.12
CA ILE A 77 -1.10 16.19 -11.74
C ILE A 77 -1.07 17.68 -11.40
N THR A 78 -0.01 18.40 -11.79
CA THR A 78 0.08 19.85 -11.51
C THR A 78 -0.90 20.67 -12.36
N THR A 79 -1.17 20.30 -13.61
CA THR A 79 -2.21 20.95 -14.44
C THR A 79 -3.62 20.68 -13.95
N THR A 80 -3.88 19.54 -13.30
CA THR A 80 -5.17 19.25 -12.66
C THR A 80 -5.38 19.96 -11.34
N ILE A 81 -4.32 20.49 -10.70
CA ILE A 81 -4.39 21.24 -9.44
C ILE A 81 -4.36 22.76 -9.65
N ASN A 82 -3.79 23.23 -10.77
CA ASN A 82 -3.84 24.64 -11.18
C ASN A 82 -5.10 24.96 -12.01
N GLY A 83 -6.24 24.40 -11.60
CA GLY A 83 -7.54 24.95 -11.99
C GLY A 83 -7.64 26.36 -11.45
N ASN A 84 -7.88 27.30 -12.34
CA ASN A 84 -8.04 28.73 -12.08
C ASN A 84 -9.09 28.97 -10.99
N TYR A 85 -8.66 29.26 -9.75
CA TYR A 85 -9.50 29.86 -8.73
C TYR A 85 -9.47 31.36 -8.96
N ASP A 86 -10.25 31.83 -9.93
CA ASP A 86 -10.62 33.24 -9.97
C ASP A 86 -11.41 33.53 -8.68
N GLU A 87 -10.82 34.31 -7.77
CA GLU A 87 -11.55 34.94 -6.67
C GLU A 87 -12.58 35.92 -7.25
N PRO A 88 -13.87 35.84 -6.87
CA PRO A 88 -14.72 37.02 -6.82
C PRO A 88 -14.69 37.63 -5.41
N ASP A 89 -14.15 38.84 -5.39
CA ASP A 89 -14.06 39.78 -4.28
C ASP A 89 -15.43 40.09 -3.64
N VAL A 90 -15.38 40.19 -2.31
CA VAL A 90 -16.25 40.83 -1.31
C VAL A 90 -17.46 41.63 -1.84
N ASN A 91 -18.67 41.32 -1.36
CA ASN A 91 -19.45 42.35 -0.65
C ASN A 91 -20.57 41.84 0.27
N THR A 92 -20.72 42.61 1.33
CA THR A 92 -21.52 42.55 2.56
C THR A 92 -23.05 42.51 2.34
N THR A 93 -23.79 41.84 3.25
CA THR A 93 -24.95 42.36 4.03
C THR A 93 -25.85 41.21 4.54
N PRO A 94 -26.11 41.06 5.85
CA PRO A 94 -27.16 40.17 6.37
C PRO A 94 -28.52 40.89 6.44
N PRO A 95 -29.63 40.25 6.04
CA PRO A 95 -30.82 40.24 6.91
C PRO A 95 -31.70 38.98 6.72
N PRO A 96 -32.83 38.85 7.44
CA PRO A 96 -33.01 38.65 8.87
C PRO A 96 -33.35 37.18 9.20
N SER A 97 -33.34 36.82 10.49
CA SER A 97 -34.03 35.62 10.99
C SER A 97 -35.50 35.68 10.58
N GLU A 98 -35.96 34.72 9.78
CA GLU A 98 -37.38 34.44 9.60
C GLU A 98 -37.64 32.97 9.92
N SER A 99 -38.30 32.80 11.06
CA SER A 99 -38.80 31.52 11.56
C SER A 99 -40.06 31.16 10.77
N VAL A 100 -40.04 30.09 9.99
CA VAL A 100 -41.25 29.44 9.48
C VAL A 100 -41.13 27.92 9.66
N GLU A 101 -42.07 27.40 10.43
CA GLU A 101 -42.29 26.00 10.82
C GLU A 101 -42.64 25.10 9.59
N PRO A 102 -42.35 23.78 9.62
CA PRO A 102 -42.26 22.94 8.41
C PRO A 102 -43.61 22.53 7.79
N PRO A 103 -43.66 22.29 6.47
CA PRO A 103 -44.74 21.53 5.84
C PRO A 103 -44.55 20.02 6.02
N SER A 104 -45.56 19.37 6.60
CA SER A 104 -45.68 17.93 6.82
C SER A 104 -45.83 17.12 5.51
N THR A 105 -45.44 15.84 5.59
CA THR A 105 -45.69 14.64 4.73
C THR A 105 -44.61 14.25 3.70
N PRO A 106 -44.32 12.94 3.45
CA PRO A 106 -45.07 11.69 3.75
C PRO A 106 -44.33 10.68 4.69
N PRO A 107 -44.92 9.52 5.09
CA PRO A 107 -44.29 8.55 5.98
C PRO A 107 -42.96 7.97 5.44
N PRO A 108 -42.01 7.60 6.32
CA PRO A 108 -40.68 7.15 5.94
C PRO A 108 -40.76 5.87 5.11
N SER A 109 -40.37 5.97 3.84
CA SER A 109 -39.93 4.80 3.08
C SER A 109 -38.62 4.37 3.73
N THR A 110 -38.60 3.21 4.38
CA THR A 110 -37.41 2.65 5.02
C THR A 110 -36.23 2.75 4.03
N PRO A 111 -35.19 3.54 4.33
CA PRO A 111 -34.03 3.60 3.46
C PRO A 111 -33.46 2.18 3.32
N PRO A 112 -32.88 1.83 2.15
CA PRO A 112 -32.15 0.57 1.99
C PRO A 112 -31.20 0.40 3.18
N PRO A 113 -30.99 -0.83 3.71
CA PRO A 113 -30.16 -1.03 4.89
C PRO A 113 -28.75 -0.49 4.61
N VAL A 114 -28.49 0.75 5.06
CA VAL A 114 -27.17 1.35 5.02
C VAL A 114 -26.31 0.47 5.92
N PRO A 115 -25.19 -0.08 5.41
CA PRO A 115 -24.32 -0.88 6.23
C PRO A 115 -23.82 0.00 7.38
N LYS A 116 -24.30 -0.27 8.58
CA LYS A 116 -23.95 0.50 9.77
C LYS A 116 -22.52 0.14 10.17
N VAL A 117 -21.60 1.07 9.95
CA VAL A 117 -20.23 0.96 10.48
C VAL A 117 -20.29 1.15 12.00
N GLU A 118 -19.77 0.19 12.74
CA GLU A 118 -19.83 0.17 14.21
C GLU A 118 -18.64 0.89 14.83
N SER A 119 -17.44 0.72 14.24
CA SER A 119 -16.25 1.43 14.67
C SER A 119 -15.22 1.57 13.54
N ILE A 120 -14.42 2.64 13.62
CA ILE A 120 -13.24 2.85 12.80
C ILE A 120 -12.05 3.02 13.74
N THR A 121 -11.06 2.15 13.56
CA THR A 121 -9.82 2.18 14.33
C THR A 121 -8.68 2.64 13.43
N ILE A 122 -7.94 3.65 13.89
CA ILE A 122 -6.73 4.14 13.21
C ILE A 122 -5.52 3.33 13.71
N THR A 123 -4.70 2.88 12.76
CA THR A 123 -3.49 2.10 13.01
C THR A 123 -2.26 2.86 12.55
N TYR A 124 -1.21 2.81 13.36
CA TYR A 124 0.10 3.38 13.11
C TYR A 124 1.11 2.23 13.11
N PHE A 125 1.75 1.98 11.97
CA PHE A 125 2.65 0.82 11.77
C PHE A 125 2.02 -0.54 12.14
N GLY A 126 0.71 -0.68 12.00
CA GLY A 126 -0.03 -1.91 12.30
C GLY A 126 -0.54 -2.02 13.73
N ASP A 127 -0.18 -1.08 14.61
CA ASP A 127 -0.71 -1.00 15.97
C ASP A 127 -1.84 0.03 16.04
N GLU A 128 -2.93 -0.29 16.73
CA GLU A 128 -3.98 0.68 17.05
C GLU A 128 -3.41 1.81 17.93
N ARG A 129 -3.58 3.05 17.49
CA ARG A 129 -3.12 4.26 18.20
C ARG A 129 -4.15 5.37 18.06
N THR A 130 -4.57 5.92 19.19
CA THR A 130 -5.36 7.16 19.26
C THR A 130 -4.49 8.40 19.39
N GLU A 131 -3.19 8.23 19.67
CA GLU A 131 -2.23 9.31 19.69
C GLU A 131 -0.81 8.87 19.29
N PHE A 132 -0.08 9.76 18.61
CA PHE A 132 1.34 9.58 18.35
C PHE A 132 2.07 10.92 18.17
N THR A 133 3.41 10.85 18.22
CA THR A 133 4.29 12.00 18.07
C THR A 133 5.07 11.88 16.77
N ALA A 134 5.05 12.93 15.96
CA ALA A 134 5.78 13.02 14.69
C ALA A 134 6.76 14.19 14.71
N LYS A 135 7.81 14.12 13.88
CA LYS A 135 8.75 15.22 13.72
C LYS A 135 8.32 16.12 12.55
N ALA A 136 8.46 17.43 12.67
CA ALA A 136 8.20 18.35 11.56
C ALA A 136 9.04 17.96 10.32
N GLY A 137 8.40 17.92 9.16
CA GLY A 137 8.95 17.45 7.89
C GLY A 137 8.94 15.93 7.69
N SER A 138 8.47 15.14 8.67
CA SER A 138 8.31 13.69 8.51
C SER A 138 6.95 13.33 7.92
N THR A 139 6.94 12.24 7.15
CA THR A 139 5.74 11.64 6.58
C THR A 139 5.48 10.28 7.24
N THR A 140 4.23 9.97 7.52
CA THR A 140 3.81 8.74 8.19
C THR A 140 2.58 8.19 7.51
N GLN A 141 2.59 6.90 7.16
CA GLN A 141 1.41 6.22 6.65
C GLN A 141 0.54 5.76 7.82
N LEU A 142 -0.70 6.24 7.87
CA LEU A 142 -1.74 5.68 8.73
C LEU A 142 -2.55 4.63 7.97
N GLY A 143 -3.03 3.64 8.71
CA GLY A 143 -4.04 2.70 8.25
C GLY A 143 -5.35 2.95 8.99
N ALA A 144 -6.47 2.59 8.39
CA ALA A 144 -7.76 2.54 9.05
C ALA A 144 -8.37 1.15 8.88
N THR A 145 -8.84 0.57 9.97
CA THR A 145 -9.60 -0.68 9.97
C THR A 145 -11.04 -0.38 10.33
N VAL A 146 -11.95 -0.67 9.41
CA VAL A 146 -13.38 -0.45 9.56
C VAL A 146 -14.05 -1.75 9.97
N TYR A 147 -14.88 -1.71 11.02
CA TYR A 147 -15.65 -2.85 11.48
C TYR A 147 -17.16 -2.52 11.50
N PRO A 148 -18.02 -3.39 10.93
CA PRO A 148 -17.69 -4.56 10.09
C PRO A 148 -16.98 -4.14 8.78
N LEU A 149 -16.29 -5.07 8.13
CA LEU A 149 -15.64 -4.80 6.84
C LEU A 149 -16.73 -4.45 5.81
N VAL A 150 -16.79 -3.18 5.44
CA VAL A 150 -17.69 -2.64 4.43
C VAL A 150 -16.87 -2.27 3.20
N GLU A 151 -17.47 -2.44 2.01
CA GLU A 151 -16.89 -1.89 0.78
C GLU A 151 -17.16 -0.37 0.78
N GLY A 152 -16.18 0.40 1.28
CA GLY A 152 -16.23 1.84 1.36
C GLY A 152 -14.83 2.43 1.33
N GLU A 153 -14.71 3.61 0.73
CA GLU A 153 -13.49 4.40 0.82
C GLU A 153 -13.43 5.09 2.19
N VAL A 154 -12.23 5.20 2.76
CA VAL A 154 -12.01 5.94 4.01
C VAL A 154 -11.59 7.35 3.63
N GLU A 155 -12.41 8.32 3.98
CA GLU A 155 -12.10 9.74 3.82
C GLU A 155 -11.23 10.21 4.98
N TRP A 156 -10.10 10.83 4.66
CA TRP A 156 -9.18 11.38 5.65
C TRP A 156 -9.27 12.90 5.68
N SER A 157 -9.21 13.47 6.88
CA SER A 157 -9.19 14.92 7.09
C SER A 157 -8.31 15.27 8.29
N SER A 158 -7.75 16.47 8.28
CA SER A 158 -6.98 17.03 9.41
C SER A 158 -7.76 18.19 10.02
N THR A 159 -7.65 18.38 11.33
CA THR A 159 -8.23 19.56 12.00
C THR A 159 -7.46 20.84 11.72
N ASP A 160 -6.17 20.74 11.39
CA ASP A 160 -5.31 21.90 11.11
C ASP A 160 -4.21 21.55 10.09
N GLU A 161 -4.45 21.94 8.84
CA GLU A 161 -3.53 21.74 7.72
C GLU A 161 -2.22 22.55 7.82
N SER A 162 -2.19 23.61 8.64
CA SER A 162 -0.96 24.39 8.85
C SER A 162 0.06 23.65 9.72
N ILE A 163 -0.42 22.72 10.55
CA ILE A 163 0.40 21.89 11.44
C ILE A 163 0.64 20.53 10.78
N LEU A 164 -0.39 19.94 10.17
CA LEU A 164 -0.38 18.58 9.68
C LEU A 164 -1.38 18.41 8.53
N THR A 165 -0.90 17.87 7.42
CA THR A 165 -1.71 17.52 6.25
C THR A 165 -1.87 16.00 6.16
N VAL A 166 -2.97 15.54 5.57
CA VAL A 166 -3.24 14.12 5.32
C VAL A 166 -3.79 13.96 3.90
N ASP A 167 -3.23 13.02 3.15
CA ASP A 167 -3.69 12.69 1.80
C ASP A 167 -4.85 11.68 1.83
N ASN A 168 -5.57 11.52 0.71
CA ASN A 168 -6.69 10.57 0.58
C ASN A 168 -6.30 9.11 0.90
N THR A 169 -5.01 8.77 0.82
CA THR A 169 -4.49 7.44 1.15
C THR A 169 -4.19 7.26 2.64
N GLY A 170 -4.37 8.30 3.47
CA GLY A 170 -3.96 8.30 4.88
C GLY A 170 -2.47 8.59 5.10
N LEU A 171 -1.77 9.15 4.10
CA LEU A 171 -0.40 9.61 4.27
C LEU A 171 -0.39 10.96 5.00
N VAL A 172 0.10 10.97 6.23
CA VAL A 172 0.18 12.15 7.09
C VAL A 172 1.53 12.82 6.92
N THR A 173 1.55 14.12 6.64
CA THR A 173 2.75 14.94 6.54
C THR A 173 2.75 16.00 7.63
N ALA A 174 3.76 15.96 8.51
CA ALA A 174 3.93 16.95 9.56
C ALA A 174 4.56 18.23 8.98
N VAL A 175 3.86 19.35 9.01
CA VAL A 175 4.29 20.63 8.41
C VAL A 175 5.03 21.48 9.44
N ALA A 176 4.40 21.72 10.59
CA ALA A 176 4.91 22.61 11.62
C ALA A 176 4.71 22.02 13.02
N PRO A 177 5.54 22.39 14.02
CA PRO A 177 5.36 21.95 15.39
C PRO A 177 4.03 22.45 15.95
N GLY A 178 3.27 21.57 16.59
CA GLY A 178 1.92 21.85 17.03
C GLY A 178 1.16 20.58 17.41
N THR A 179 -0.15 20.68 17.57
CA THR A 179 -1.01 19.54 17.84
C THR A 179 -2.22 19.62 16.92
N ALA A 180 -2.48 18.55 16.18
CA ALA A 180 -3.61 18.43 15.27
C ALA A 180 -4.21 17.02 15.39
N SER A 181 -5.50 16.87 15.13
CA SER A 181 -6.15 15.57 15.04
C SER A 181 -6.36 15.19 13.58
N VAL A 182 -6.16 13.91 13.28
CA VAL A 182 -6.52 13.28 12.01
C VAL A 182 -7.82 12.52 12.21
N ILE A 183 -8.77 12.74 11.31
CA ILE A 183 -10.10 12.15 11.35
C ILE A 183 -10.26 11.26 10.10
N ALA A 184 -10.53 9.98 10.34
CA ALA A 184 -10.89 9.00 9.32
C ALA A 184 -12.40 8.77 9.35
N ARG A 185 -13.09 8.94 8.22
CA ARG A 185 -14.53 8.75 8.09
C ARG A 185 -14.83 7.68 7.06
N CYS A 186 -15.80 6.82 7.37
CA CYS A 186 -16.31 5.84 6.42
C CYS A 186 -17.78 5.60 6.74
N TYR A 187 -18.67 5.99 5.82
CA TYR A 187 -20.12 6.02 6.06
C TYR A 187 -20.47 6.79 7.36
N GLU A 188 -21.15 6.15 8.32
CA GLU A 188 -21.50 6.74 9.61
C GLU A 188 -20.37 6.60 10.66
N GLY A 189 -19.33 5.83 10.37
CA GLY A 189 -18.20 5.62 11.28
C GLY A 189 -17.22 6.79 11.27
N VAL A 190 -16.70 7.13 12.44
CA VAL A 190 -15.66 8.16 12.61
C VAL A 190 -14.57 7.62 13.54
N GLY A 191 -13.32 7.68 13.08
CA GLY A 191 -12.12 7.43 13.87
C GLY A 191 -11.31 8.71 14.01
N GLU A 192 -10.77 8.98 15.20
CA GLU A 192 -9.94 10.16 15.47
C GLU A 192 -8.59 9.72 16.07
N CYS A 193 -7.51 10.36 15.60
CA CYS A 193 -6.16 10.14 16.11
C CYS A 193 -5.46 11.49 16.32
N LYS A 194 -4.96 11.73 17.53
CA LYS A 194 -4.26 12.96 17.90
C LYS A 194 -2.78 12.87 17.54
N VAL A 195 -2.26 13.87 16.84
CA VAL A 195 -0.87 13.92 16.43
C VAL A 195 -0.18 15.13 17.05
N VAL A 196 0.93 14.88 17.74
CA VAL A 196 1.78 15.94 18.30
C VAL A 196 3.02 16.08 17.43
N VAL A 197 3.19 17.24 16.81
CA VAL A 197 4.35 17.53 15.97
C VAL A 197 5.42 18.25 16.78
N ILE A 198 6.62 17.66 16.84
CA ILE A 198 7.81 18.21 17.50
C ILE A 198 8.87 18.62 16.48
N ARG A 199 9.85 19.43 16.91
CA ARG A 199 10.97 19.86 16.06
C ARG A 199 12.07 18.82 15.90
#